data_AF-A0A9J6G3M6-F1
#
_entry.id   AF-A0A9J6G3M6-F1
#
_cell.length_a   1.000
_cell.length_b   1.000
_cell.length_c   1.000
_cell.angle_alpha   90.00
_cell.angle_beta   90.00
_cell.angle_gamma   90.00
#
_symmetry.space_group_name_H-M   'P 1'
#
loop_
_entity.id
_entity.type
_entity.pdbx_description
1 polymer ?
#
loop_
_entity_poly.entity_id
_entity_poly.type
_entity_poly.pdbx_seq_one_letter_code
_entity_poly.pdbx_strand_id
1 'polypeptide(L)'
;MWERPVMCESQAMMAGKTVIVTGATSGIGRETAKELAHRKARVIIGCRNLRKAKGVAQEIFEETRELVVVKHLDMTSLKSVRKFCDDVIRTEQRLDVLINNAGAIGGKCKGLQIRLQASSEGYCEYGCHAPTATLFQTF
;
A
#
# COMPACT_ATOMS: atom_id res chain seq x y z
N MET A 1 -17.12 10.96 -21.43
CA MET A 1 -18.12 10.43 -20.48
C MET A 1 -17.50 9.19 -19.84
N TRP A 2 -16.95 9.30 -18.62
CA TRP A 2 -16.39 8.17 -17.87
C TRP A 2 -17.40 7.81 -16.80
N GLU A 3 -18.29 6.87 -17.10
CA GLU A 3 -19.56 6.75 -16.39
C GLU A 3 -19.69 5.61 -15.38
N ARG A 4 -18.60 5.00 -14.92
CA ARG A 4 -18.67 4.14 -13.73
C ARG A 4 -17.40 4.27 -12.87
N PRO A 5 -17.50 4.56 -11.57
CA PRO A 5 -16.39 4.27 -10.67
C PRO A 5 -16.25 2.74 -10.64
N VAL A 6 -15.13 2.24 -11.13
CA VAL A 6 -14.81 0.81 -11.02
C VAL A 6 -14.50 0.56 -9.54
N MET A 7 -15.52 0.19 -8.77
CA MET A 7 -15.38 -0.20 -7.38
C MET A 7 -14.96 -1.66 -7.30
N CYS A 8 -14.14 -2.01 -6.32
CA CYS A 8 -13.81 -3.41 -6.07
C CYS A 8 -15.07 -4.15 -5.58
N GLU A 9 -15.60 -5.07 -6.39
CA GLU A 9 -16.81 -5.85 -6.05
C GLU A 9 -16.52 -7.00 -5.06
N SER A 10 -15.24 -7.29 -4.81
CA SER A 10 -14.86 -8.36 -3.89
C SER A 10 -15.21 -7.98 -2.45
N GLN A 11 -15.92 -8.87 -1.75
CA GLN A 11 -16.23 -8.75 -0.32
C GLN A 11 -15.21 -9.50 0.57
N ALA A 12 -14.09 -9.95 0.00
CA ALA A 12 -13.09 -10.71 0.76
C ALA A 12 -12.51 -9.87 1.91
N MET A 13 -12.49 -10.46 3.10
CA MET A 13 -11.90 -9.88 4.31
C MET A 13 -10.40 -10.16 4.36
N MET A 14 -9.65 -9.25 4.98
CA MET A 14 -8.19 -9.31 5.12
C MET A 14 -7.78 -9.45 6.59
N ALA A 15 -8.69 -9.91 7.45
CA ALA A 15 -8.43 -10.17 8.86
C ALA A 15 -7.23 -11.10 9.05
N GLY A 16 -6.31 -10.72 9.93
CA GLY A 16 -5.08 -11.48 10.19
C GLY A 16 -3.98 -11.32 9.13
N LYS A 17 -4.19 -10.51 8.09
CA LYS A 17 -3.16 -10.18 7.09
C LYS A 17 -2.46 -8.87 7.44
N THR A 18 -1.15 -8.84 7.33
CA THR A 18 -0.34 -7.63 7.51
C THR A 18 0.00 -7.01 6.16
N VAL A 19 -0.37 -5.75 5.97
CA VAL A 19 -0.21 -5.04 4.69
C VAL A 19 0.60 -3.76 4.88
N ILE A 20 1.65 -3.59 4.10
CA ILE A 20 2.41 -2.34 4.02
C ILE A 20 1.96 -1.55 2.80
N VAL A 21 1.59 -0.29 3.01
CA VAL A 21 1.28 0.66 1.93
C VAL A 21 2.29 1.79 1.96
N THR A 22 3.10 1.89 0.90
CA THR A 22 4.07 2.97 0.77
C THR A 22 3.41 4.24 0.21
N GLY A 23 3.76 5.42 0.74
CA GLY A 23 3.29 6.70 0.20
C GLY A 23 1.79 6.97 0.40
N ALA A 24 1.15 6.34 1.38
CA ALA A 24 -0.29 6.41 1.64
C ALA A 24 -0.75 7.71 2.34
N THR A 25 -0.04 8.83 2.16
CA THR A 25 -0.42 10.12 2.78
C THR A 25 -1.45 10.91 1.99
N SER A 26 -1.79 10.49 0.77
CA SER A 26 -2.75 11.17 -0.11
C SER A 26 -3.14 10.28 -1.29
N GLY A 27 -4.22 10.67 -1.98
CA GLY A 27 -4.64 10.02 -3.23
C GLY A 27 -4.95 8.54 -3.04
N ILE A 28 -4.60 7.73 -4.05
CA ILE A 28 -4.99 6.32 -4.10
C ILE A 28 -4.39 5.51 -2.94
N GLY A 29 -3.17 5.83 -2.49
CA GLY A 29 -2.57 5.17 -1.33
C GLY A 29 -3.35 5.38 -0.03
N ARG A 30 -3.91 6.58 0.20
CA ARG A 30 -4.75 6.87 1.38
C ARG A 30 -6.02 6.04 1.34
N GLU A 31 -6.73 6.06 0.21
CA GLU A 31 -7.98 5.29 0.07
C GLU A 31 -7.73 3.78 0.15
N THR A 32 -6.59 3.31 -0.37
CA THR A 32 -6.20 1.89 -0.27
C THR A 32 -5.95 1.49 1.19
N ALA A 33 -5.21 2.31 1.95
CA ALA A 33 -4.98 2.06 3.37
C ALA A 33 -6.30 2.04 4.16
N LYS A 34 -7.21 2.95 3.83
CA LYS A 34 -8.56 3.01 4.43
C LYS A 34 -9.40 1.78 4.13
N GLU A 35 -9.48 1.37 2.87
CA GLU A 35 -10.26 0.20 2.46
C GLU A 35 -9.71 -1.11 3.07
N LEU A 36 -8.38 -1.23 3.14
CA LEU A 36 -7.74 -2.37 3.82
C LEU A 36 -8.05 -2.40 5.31
N ALA A 37 -8.07 -1.24 5.97
CA ALA A 37 -8.47 -1.12 7.36
C ALA A 37 -9.96 -1.50 7.55
N HIS A 38 -10.86 -1.06 6.67
CA HIS A 38 -12.26 -1.51 6.67
C HIS A 38 -12.39 -3.04 6.58
N ARG A 39 -11.52 -3.68 5.79
CA ARG A 39 -11.43 -5.15 5.64
C ARG A 39 -10.69 -5.84 6.78
N LYS A 40 -10.40 -5.14 7.88
CA LYS A 40 -9.76 -5.65 9.10
C LYS A 40 -8.31 -6.10 8.91
N ALA A 41 -7.62 -5.58 7.88
CA ALA A 41 -6.19 -5.82 7.72
C ALA A 41 -5.37 -5.06 8.77
N ARG A 42 -4.22 -5.60 9.15
CA ARG A 42 -3.20 -4.85 9.88
C ARG A 42 -2.42 -3.97 8.90
N VAL A 43 -2.76 -2.69 8.85
CA VAL A 43 -2.19 -1.74 7.87
C VAL A 43 -1.01 -0.97 8.45
N ILE A 44 0.08 -0.92 7.69
CA ILE A 44 1.29 -0.17 8.00
C ILE A 44 1.54 0.85 6.88
N ILE A 45 1.51 2.14 7.21
CA ILE A 45 1.83 3.22 6.29
C ILE A 45 3.32 3.55 6.38
N GLY A 46 4.05 3.30 5.28
CA GLY A 46 5.43 3.75 5.10
C GLY A 46 5.47 5.11 4.42
N CYS A 47 5.99 6.14 5.08
CA CYS A 47 6.05 7.48 4.48
C CYS A 47 7.21 8.35 5.00
N ARG A 48 7.54 9.42 4.25
CA ARG A 48 8.52 10.43 4.67
C ARG A 48 7.95 11.38 5.72
N ASN A 49 6.74 11.89 5.51
CA ASN A 49 6.12 12.86 6.40
C ASN A 49 5.22 12.17 7.44
N LEU A 50 5.83 11.81 8.57
CA LEU A 50 5.16 11.14 9.69
C LEU A 50 3.98 11.94 10.24
N ARG A 51 4.07 13.28 10.29
CA ARG A 51 2.99 14.12 10.82
C ARG A 51 1.73 13.97 9.96
N LYS A 52 1.89 14.05 8.64
CA LYS A 52 0.79 13.88 7.69
C LYS A 52 0.21 12.46 7.76
N ALA A 53 1.06 11.44 7.82
CA ALA A 53 0.59 10.07 7.92
C ALA A 53 -0.12 9.75 9.24
N LYS A 54 0.29 10.36 10.36
CA LYS A 54 -0.43 10.22 11.63
C LYS A 54 -1.84 10.81 11.56
N GLY A 55 -2.01 11.96 10.90
CA GLY A 55 -3.34 12.53 10.63
C GLY A 55 -4.22 11.56 9.82
N VAL A 56 -3.68 11.01 8.73
CA VAL A 56 -4.39 10.00 7.92
C VAL A 56 -4.71 8.73 8.73
N ALA A 57 -3.78 8.25 9.55
CA ALA A 57 -4.02 7.08 10.40
C ALA A 57 -5.12 7.34 11.43
N GLN A 58 -5.19 8.55 11.99
CA GLN A 58 -6.26 8.95 12.90
C GLN A 58 -7.61 9.02 12.19
N GLU A 59 -7.68 9.65 11.02
CA GLU A 59 -8.90 9.69 10.19
C GLU A 59 -9.41 8.28 9.90
N ILE A 60 -8.52 7.37 9.47
CA ILE A 60 -8.87 5.97 9.21
C ILE A 60 -9.35 5.29 10.50
N PHE A 61 -8.72 5.54 11.64
CA PHE A 61 -9.15 4.96 12.92
C PHE A 61 -10.54 5.45 13.35
N GLU A 62 -10.84 6.73 13.17
CA GLU A 62 -12.15 7.31 13.49
C GLU A 62 -13.27 6.65 12.67
N GLU A 63 -13.00 6.31 11.42
CA GLU A 63 -13.96 5.68 10.51
C GLU A 63 -14.06 4.15 10.65
N THR A 64 -12.93 3.46 10.82
CA THR A 64 -12.85 1.99 10.76
C THR A 64 -12.76 1.32 12.13
N ARG A 65 -12.36 2.08 13.15
CA ARG A 65 -11.92 1.61 14.48
C ARG A 65 -10.72 0.65 14.43
N GLU A 66 -9.99 0.60 13.32
CA GLU A 66 -8.77 -0.19 13.17
C GLU A 66 -7.51 0.67 13.29
N LEU A 67 -6.52 0.15 14.03
CA LEU A 67 -5.26 0.86 14.25
C LEU A 67 -4.36 0.75 13.01
N VAL A 68 -4.02 1.91 12.45
CA VAL A 68 -3.04 2.01 11.36
C VAL A 68 -1.68 2.39 11.93
N VAL A 69 -0.67 1.57 11.68
CA VAL A 69 0.70 1.81 12.14
C VAL A 69 1.40 2.75 11.14
N VAL A 70 2.09 3.76 11.64
CA VAL A 70 2.87 4.68 10.79
C VAL A 70 4.35 4.46 11.06
N LYS A 71 5.12 4.19 10.00
CA LYS A 71 6.57 4.01 10.04
C LYS A 71 7.26 4.94 9.05
N HIS A 72 8.46 5.40 9.40
CA HIS A 72 9.24 6.28 8.54
C HIS A 72 9.85 5.49 7.38
N LEU A 73 9.58 5.91 6.16
CA LEU A 73 10.14 5.33 4.94
C LEU A 73 10.45 6.44 3.93
N ASP A 74 11.74 6.61 3.65
CA ASP A 74 12.22 7.41 2.53
C ASP A 74 12.83 6.51 1.46
N MET A 75 12.13 6.36 0.34
CA MET A 75 12.58 5.54 -0.79
C MET A 75 13.72 6.18 -1.58
N THR A 76 14.00 7.46 -1.37
CA THR A 76 15.18 8.10 -2.00
C THR A 76 16.48 7.70 -1.30
N SER A 77 16.41 7.07 -0.12
CA SER A 77 17.55 6.65 0.67
C SER A 77 17.50 5.16 0.97
N LEU A 78 18.40 4.38 0.36
CA LEU A 78 18.54 2.95 0.66
C LEU A 78 18.82 2.68 2.14
N LYS A 79 19.50 3.59 2.83
CA LYS A 79 19.71 3.51 4.29
C LYS A 79 18.38 3.59 5.05
N SER A 80 17.47 4.47 4.63
CA SER A 80 16.14 4.55 5.22
C SER A 80 15.31 3.31 4.91
N VAL A 81 15.40 2.77 3.69
CA VAL A 81 14.70 1.53 3.31
C VAL A 81 15.16 0.36 4.18
N ARG A 82 16.47 0.17 4.32
CA ARG A 82 17.03 -0.90 5.18
C ARG A 82 16.56 -0.76 6.62
N LYS A 83 16.66 0.44 7.20
CA LYS A 83 16.18 0.70 8.57
C LYS A 83 14.69 0.41 8.74
N PHE A 84 13.88 0.72 7.72
CA PHE A 84 12.46 0.40 7.72
C PHE A 84 12.23 -1.10 7.69
N CYS A 85 12.94 -1.84 6.83
CA CYS A 85 12.85 -3.30 6.77
C CYS A 85 13.26 -3.94 8.09
N ASP A 86 14.38 -3.53 8.68
CA ASP A 86 14.86 -4.03 9.98
C ASP A 86 13.81 -3.81 11.08
N ASP A 87 13.17 -2.63 11.08
CA ASP A 87 12.13 -2.32 12.05
C ASP A 87 10.86 -3.15 11.81
N VAL A 88 10.44 -3.38 10.56
CA VAL A 88 9.30 -4.24 10.23
C VAL A 88 9.56 -5.69 10.64
N ILE A 89 10.73 -6.24 10.30
CA ILE A 89 11.11 -7.61 10.66
C ILE A 89 11.11 -7.79 12.18
N ARG A 90 11.53 -6.76 12.92
CA ARG A 90 11.56 -6.80 14.39
C ARG A 90 10.19 -6.67 15.04
N THR A 91 9.30 -5.83 14.49
CA THR A 91 8.02 -5.50 15.14
C THR A 91 6.83 -6.32 14.63
N GLU A 92 6.92 -6.86 13.41
CA GLU A 92 5.83 -7.57 12.75
C GLU A 92 6.18 -9.04 12.58
N GLN A 93 5.28 -9.92 13.00
CA GLN A 93 5.50 -11.38 12.90
C GLN A 93 5.42 -11.89 11.46
N ARG A 94 4.68 -11.18 10.58
CA ARG A 94 4.45 -11.55 9.19
C ARG A 94 4.22 -10.31 8.33
N LEU A 95 4.53 -10.43 7.05
CA LEU A 95 4.14 -9.49 5.99
C LEU A 95 3.46 -10.29 4.88
N ASP A 96 2.20 -9.97 4.58
CA ASP A 96 1.41 -10.67 3.56
C ASP A 96 1.38 -9.93 2.22
N VAL A 97 1.31 -8.60 2.29
CA VAL A 97 1.13 -7.76 1.10
C VAL A 97 1.99 -6.50 1.22
N LEU A 98 2.73 -6.19 0.17
CA LEU A 98 3.45 -4.92 0.01
C LEU A 98 2.87 -4.16 -1.19
N ILE A 99 2.38 -2.95 -0.94
CA ILE A 99 1.86 -2.05 -1.96
C ILE A 99 2.87 -0.94 -2.22
N ASN A 100 3.53 -1.03 -3.38
CA ASN A 100 4.46 -0.03 -3.89
C ASN A 100 3.70 1.14 -4.55
N ASN A 101 2.98 1.90 -3.73
CA ASN A 101 2.18 3.05 -4.18
C ASN A 101 2.96 4.37 -4.19
N ALA A 102 4.10 4.46 -3.50
CA ALA A 102 4.86 5.68 -3.48
C ALA A 102 5.54 5.94 -4.85
N GLY A 103 5.21 7.08 -5.46
CA GLY A 103 5.82 7.55 -6.71
C GLY A 103 6.11 9.06 -6.63
N ALA A 104 7.21 9.50 -7.22
CA ALA A 104 7.51 10.91 -7.41
C ALA A 104 6.96 11.35 -8.76
N ILE A 105 6.09 12.36 -8.79
CA ILE A 105 5.61 12.95 -10.04
C ILE A 105 6.73 13.84 -10.60
N GLY A 106 7.61 13.24 -11.41
CA GLY A 106 8.51 13.91 -12.35
C GLY A 106 8.07 13.77 -13.81
N GLY A 107 6.98 13.05 -14.08
CA GLY A 107 6.42 12.83 -15.41
C GLY A 107 4.92 12.56 -15.34
N LYS A 108 4.16 13.09 -16.31
CA LYS A 108 2.71 12.92 -16.39
C LYS A 108 2.39 11.45 -16.71
N CYS A 109 1.87 10.69 -15.75
CA CYS A 109 1.16 9.45 -16.02
C CYS A 109 -0.26 9.54 -15.45
N LYS A 110 -1.25 9.55 -16.35
CA LYS A 110 -2.66 9.48 -16.00
C LYS A 110 -3.04 8.00 -15.81
N GLY A 111 -3.49 7.67 -14.60
CA GLY A 111 -4.04 6.36 -14.27
C GLY A 111 -3.01 5.41 -13.68
N LEU A 112 -3.14 5.12 -12.38
CA LEU A 112 -2.47 3.99 -11.73
C LEU A 112 -3.57 3.13 -11.13
N GLN A 113 -3.68 1.89 -11.61
CA GLN A 113 -4.64 0.91 -11.11
C GLN A 113 -3.97 0.08 -10.02
N ILE A 114 -4.47 0.12 -8.79
CA ILE A 114 -3.96 -0.67 -7.67
C ILE A 114 -4.67 -2.02 -7.67
N ARG A 115 -3.92 -3.13 -7.71
CA ARG A 115 -4.48 -4.46 -7.46
C ARG A 115 -3.72 -5.16 -6.33
N LEU A 116 -4.46 -5.47 -5.27
CA LEU A 116 -4.02 -6.23 -4.10
C LEU A 116 -3.83 -7.71 -4.47
N GLN A 117 -2.73 -8.32 -4.03
CA GLN A 117 -2.58 -9.78 -4.04
C GLN A 117 -2.10 -10.27 -2.68
N ALA A 118 -2.82 -11.23 -2.11
CA ALA A 118 -2.44 -11.99 -0.93
C ALA A 118 -2.06 -13.41 -1.38
N SER A 119 -0.93 -13.92 -0.92
CA SER A 119 -0.44 -15.25 -1.27
C SER A 119 -1.15 -16.33 -0.46
N SER A 120 -1.60 -17.38 -1.15
CA SER A 120 -1.32 -18.76 -0.70
C SER A 120 -1.40 -19.78 -1.83
N GLU A 121 -2.20 -19.60 -2.88
CA GLU A 121 -2.19 -20.51 -4.05
C GLU A 121 -2.93 -19.83 -5.22
N GLY A 122 -2.29 -19.73 -6.40
CA GLY A 122 -2.91 -19.19 -7.61
C GLY A 122 -2.06 -18.17 -8.35
N TYR A 123 -1.20 -18.65 -9.24
CA TYR A 123 -0.53 -17.84 -10.27
C TYR A 123 -1.55 -17.21 -11.21
N CYS A 124 -1.31 -15.97 -11.65
CA CYS A 124 -1.99 -15.40 -12.80
C CYS A 124 -1.01 -14.46 -13.53
N GLU A 125 -0.78 -14.74 -14.80
CA GLU A 125 0.21 -14.08 -15.66
C GLU A 125 -0.17 -12.63 -15.97
N TYR A 126 0.86 -11.80 -16.15
CA TYR A 126 0.74 -10.38 -16.52
C TYR A 126 0.99 -10.19 -18.02
N GLY A 127 0.13 -9.44 -18.69
CA GLY A 127 0.37 -8.93 -20.04
C GLY A 127 0.13 -7.42 -20.09
N CYS A 128 1.15 -6.66 -20.50
CA CYS A 128 1.03 -5.26 -20.88
C CYS A 128 1.08 -5.17 -22.41
N HIS A 129 0.10 -4.51 -23.03
CA HIS A 129 0.17 -4.11 -24.43
C HIS A 129 0.67 -2.66 -24.54
N ALA A 130 1.99 -2.48 -24.44
CA ALA A 130 2.82 -1.46 -25.12
C ALA A 130 4.23 -1.41 -24.47
N PRO A 131 5.28 -1.13 -25.26
CA PRO A 131 6.62 -1.65 -25.02
C PRO A 131 7.39 -0.80 -24.00
N THR A 132 8.42 -1.41 -23.42
CA THR A 132 9.45 -0.83 -22.55
C THR A 132 9.05 -0.55 -21.09
N ALA A 133 9.29 -1.58 -20.28
CA ALA A 133 10.10 -1.56 -19.05
C ALA A 133 9.43 -2.38 -17.93
N THR A 134 9.49 -3.69 -18.10
CA THR A 134 9.42 -4.66 -17.01
C THR A 134 10.57 -4.40 -16.05
N LEU A 135 10.29 -4.10 -14.79
CA LEU A 135 11.25 -4.42 -13.73
C LEU A 135 10.51 -5.01 -12.52
N PHE A 136 10.61 -6.34 -12.46
CA PHE A 136 10.47 -7.14 -11.27
C PHE A 136 11.43 -6.64 -10.19
N GLN A 137 10.99 -6.57 -8.94
CA GLN A 137 11.75 -7.18 -7.87
C GLN A 137 10.86 -7.49 -6.67
N THR A 138 10.62 -8.78 -6.53
CA THR A 138 10.31 -9.50 -5.32
C THR A 138 11.46 -9.31 -4.32
N PHE A 139 11.13 -8.96 -3.07
CA PHE A 139 11.87 -9.42 -1.89
C PHE A 139 10.86 -10.14 -1.01
#